data_AF-A0A0A3Z1X8-F1
#
_entry.id   AF-A0A0A3Z1X8-F1
#
_cell.length_a   1.000
_cell.length_b   1.000
_cell.length_c   1.000
_cell.angle_alpha   90.00
_cell.angle_beta   90.00
_cell.angle_gamma   90.00
#
_symmetry.space_group_name_H-M   'P 1'
#
loop_
_entity.id
_entity.type
_entity.pdbx_description
1 polymer ?
#
loop_
_entity_poly.entity_id
_entity_poly.type
_entity_poly.pdbx_seq_one_letter_code
_entity_poly.pdbx_strand_id
1 'polypeptide(L)'
;MDIKVNSSTLSLLREGKGYLVSVRKKRYATREYIVEIGPLHLAMYSLFTYHWPKKYLEYSAWMVSFYPLDAVFSASRTDLFRADSSMMYTRKELEQLMVEGIGAAMQDFMAKQSSGILVAVAVRENLGKLYHRLLLRHAEDVGYYYHQTYRQEALYVIEKKWTHPNPLSVTFKRSPRQSHRACVGLHAGERRSALATGA
;
A
#
# COMPACT_ATOMS: atom_id res chain seq x y z
N MET A 1 4.99 5.36 23.90
CA MET A 1 5.85 4.34 23.26
C MET A 1 7.02 5.08 22.65
N ASP A 2 8.22 4.52 22.69
CA ASP A 2 9.43 5.12 22.12
C ASP A 2 9.81 4.32 20.87
N ILE A 3 9.91 4.99 19.72
CA ILE A 3 10.20 4.38 18.42
C ILE A 3 11.46 5.02 17.87
N LYS A 4 12.41 4.20 17.43
CA LYS A 4 13.62 4.63 16.74
C LYS A 4 13.71 3.96 15.38
N VAL A 5 14.11 4.72 14.37
CA VAL A 5 14.28 4.23 13.00
C VAL A 5 15.71 4.52 12.57
N ASN A 6 16.42 3.47 12.16
CA ASN A 6 17.79 3.58 11.66
C ASN A 6 17.91 2.87 10.32
N SER A 7 18.69 3.42 9.39
CA SER A 7 19.08 2.67 8.20
C SER A 7 19.83 1.41 8.62
N SER A 8 19.55 0.29 7.97
CA SER A 8 20.15 -1.00 8.30
C SER A 8 20.84 -1.61 7.08
N THR A 9 21.93 -2.33 7.32
CA THR A 9 22.57 -3.18 6.31
C THR A 9 21.88 -4.53 6.19
N LEU A 10 21.02 -4.90 7.15
CA LEU A 10 20.18 -6.10 7.09
C LEU A 10 19.06 -5.86 6.08
N SER A 11 19.22 -6.47 4.91
CA SER A 11 18.22 -6.55 3.84
C SER A 11 18.24 -7.99 3.31
N LEU A 12 17.11 -8.68 3.38
CA LEU A 12 16.84 -9.93 2.67
C LEU A 12 16.77 -9.71 1.15
N LEU A 13 16.47 -8.50 0.71
CA LEU A 13 16.48 -8.13 -0.70
C LEU A 13 17.91 -7.85 -1.19
N ARG A 14 18.30 -8.51 -2.30
CA ARG A 14 19.60 -8.28 -2.96
C ARG A 14 19.82 -6.83 -3.42
N GLU A 15 18.74 -6.15 -3.83
CA GLU A 15 18.77 -4.79 -4.37
C GLU A 15 17.88 -3.82 -3.57
N GLY A 16 17.64 -4.12 -2.28
CA GLY A 16 16.78 -3.32 -1.41
C GLY A 16 17.53 -2.45 -0.41
N LYS A 17 16.79 -1.55 0.25
CA LYS A 17 17.20 -0.81 1.44
C LYS A 17 16.47 -1.38 2.65
N GLY A 18 17.22 -1.71 3.69
CA GLY A 18 16.69 -2.12 4.98
C GLY A 18 16.68 -0.96 5.98
N TYR A 19 15.68 -0.94 6.84
CA TYR A 19 15.59 -0.08 8.01
C TYR A 19 15.28 -0.93 9.23
N LEU A 20 15.93 -0.63 10.35
CA LEU A 20 15.63 -1.23 11.64
C LEU A 20 14.75 -0.26 12.43
N VAL A 21 13.57 -0.72 12.80
CA VAL A 21 12.60 -0.01 13.65
C VAL A 21 12.59 -0.67 15.01
N SER A 22 13.16 -0.01 16.02
CA SER A 22 13.20 -0.48 17.39
C SER A 22 12.09 0.20 18.21
N VAL A 23 11.28 -0.60 18.90
CA VAL A 23 10.12 -0.15 19.67
C VAL A 23 10.29 -0.51 21.13
N ARG A 24 10.19 0.47 22.02
CA ARG A 24 10.28 0.29 23.47
C ARG A 24 9.00 0.75 24.17
N LYS A 25 8.41 -0.13 24.96
CA LYS A 25 7.23 0.13 25.80
C LYS A 25 7.62 -0.04 27.27
N LYS A 26 7.15 0.84 28.16
CA LYS A 26 7.59 0.95 29.58
C LYS A 26 7.58 -0.35 30.42
N ARG A 27 6.90 -1.41 29.97
CA ARG A 27 6.75 -2.70 30.68
C ARG A 27 7.12 -3.92 29.84
N TYR A 28 7.60 -3.71 28.62
CA TYR A 28 7.92 -4.79 27.68
C TYR A 28 9.38 -4.68 27.26
N ALA A 29 9.94 -5.81 26.82
CA ALA A 29 11.23 -5.81 26.15
C ALA A 29 11.18 -4.92 24.90
N THR A 30 12.34 -4.45 24.47
CA THR A 30 12.47 -3.82 23.15
C THR A 30 12.12 -4.83 22.07
N ARG A 31 11.28 -4.43 21.11
CA ARG A 31 10.92 -5.24 19.95
C ARG A 31 11.44 -4.56 18.69
N GLU A 32 11.97 -5.34 17.78
CA GLU A 32 12.59 -4.83 16.56
C GLU A 32 11.87 -5.37 15.33
N TYR A 33 11.72 -4.49 14.34
CA TYR A 33 11.13 -4.77 13.05
C TYR A 33 12.12 -4.35 11.97
N ILE A 34 12.19 -5.12 10.90
CA ILE A 34 12.85 -4.67 9.68
C ILE A 34 11.78 -4.16 8.73
N VAL A 35 12.06 -3.01 8.11
CA VAL A 35 11.32 -2.50 6.95
C VAL A 35 12.25 -2.59 5.75
N GLU A 36 11.80 -3.30 4.72
CA GLU A 36 12.51 -3.46 3.46
C GLU A 36 11.81 -2.68 2.37
N ILE A 37 12.60 -1.95 1.59
CA ILE A 37 12.12 -1.24 0.41
C ILE A 37 13.01 -1.65 -0.75
N GLY A 38 12.45 -2.34 -1.73
CA GLY A 38 13.18 -2.77 -2.93
C GLY A 38 12.37 -2.55 -4.20
N PRO A 39 12.95 -2.81 -5.38
CA PRO A 39 12.27 -2.62 -6.65
C PRO A 39 10.94 -3.38 -6.69
N LEU A 40 9.93 -2.79 -7.35
CA LEU A 40 8.67 -3.47 -7.60
C LEU A 40 8.93 -4.78 -8.36
N HIS A 41 8.31 -5.86 -7.93
CA HIS A 41 8.48 -7.16 -8.58
C HIS A 41 7.96 -7.13 -10.02
N LEU A 42 8.73 -7.64 -10.98
CA LEU A 42 8.42 -7.57 -12.43
C LEU A 42 7.02 -8.13 -12.77
N ALA A 43 6.62 -9.21 -12.11
CA ALA A 43 5.29 -9.81 -12.30
C ALA A 43 4.12 -8.88 -11.95
N MET A 44 4.35 -7.83 -11.16
CA MET A 44 3.31 -6.86 -10.78
C MET A 44 3.17 -5.72 -11.78
N TYR A 45 4.07 -5.57 -12.76
CA TYR A 45 4.09 -4.41 -13.63
C TYR A 45 2.80 -4.26 -14.45
N SER A 46 2.25 -5.37 -14.93
CA SER A 46 1.00 -5.39 -15.71
C SER A 46 -0.19 -4.77 -14.96
N LEU A 47 -0.18 -4.79 -13.63
CA LEU A 47 -1.22 -4.15 -12.80
C LEU A 47 -1.14 -2.62 -12.84
N PHE A 48 0.05 -2.08 -13.11
CA PHE A 48 0.32 -0.64 -13.04
C PHE A 48 0.50 0.02 -14.40
N THR A 49 0.77 -0.75 -15.46
CA THR A 49 1.06 -0.23 -16.81
C THR A 49 -0.05 0.62 -17.43
N TYR A 50 -1.28 0.49 -16.95
CA TYR A 50 -2.39 1.37 -17.37
C TYR A 50 -2.23 2.81 -16.85
N HIS A 51 -1.69 2.99 -15.65
CA HIS A 51 -1.56 4.30 -14.99
C HIS A 51 -0.15 4.89 -15.10
N TRP A 52 0.89 4.04 -15.18
CA TRP A 52 2.28 4.48 -15.30
C TRP A 52 3.01 3.79 -16.45
N PRO A 53 3.84 4.51 -17.21
CA PRO A 53 4.69 3.91 -18.24
C PRO A 53 5.64 2.86 -17.65
N LYS A 54 5.94 1.80 -18.43
CA LYS A 54 6.85 0.73 -18.01
C LYS A 54 8.19 1.24 -17.49
N LYS A 55 8.83 2.20 -18.19
CA LYS A 55 10.10 2.80 -17.76
C LYS A 55 9.97 3.48 -16.39
N TYR A 56 8.86 4.14 -16.09
CA TYR A 56 8.65 4.74 -14.78
C TYR A 56 8.55 3.67 -13.69
N LEU A 57 7.88 2.55 -13.97
CA LEU A 57 7.81 1.42 -13.04
C LEU A 57 9.19 0.80 -12.79
N GLU A 58 10.01 0.67 -13.84
CA GLU A 58 11.38 0.11 -13.74
C GLU A 58 12.30 0.93 -12.83
N TYR A 59 12.22 2.26 -12.88
CA TYR A 59 13.16 3.14 -12.18
C TYR A 59 12.58 3.83 -10.93
N SER A 60 11.27 3.76 -10.72
CA SER A 60 10.60 4.56 -9.68
C SER A 60 9.47 3.84 -8.96
N ALA A 61 9.22 2.55 -9.23
CA ALA A 61 8.30 1.76 -8.44
C ALA A 61 9.03 0.86 -7.43
N TRP A 62 8.61 0.99 -6.18
CA TRP A 62 9.23 0.32 -5.04
C TRP A 62 8.17 -0.44 -4.26
N MET A 63 8.54 -1.60 -3.73
CA MET A 63 7.72 -2.39 -2.85
C MET A 63 8.23 -2.26 -1.42
N VAL A 64 7.33 -2.02 -0.47
CA VAL A 64 7.63 -2.00 0.96
C VAL A 64 7.09 -3.25 1.64
N SER A 65 7.94 -3.90 2.42
CA SER A 65 7.61 -5.03 3.28
C SER A 65 8.16 -4.79 4.67
N PHE A 66 7.52 -5.33 5.70
CA PHE A 66 8.08 -5.28 7.04
C PHE A 66 7.68 -6.50 7.85
N TYR A 67 8.53 -6.87 8.80
CA TYR A 67 8.35 -8.04 9.63
C TYR A 67 9.14 -7.89 10.93
N PRO A 68 8.77 -8.63 11.99
CA PRO A 68 9.60 -8.73 13.18
C PRO A 68 11.01 -9.26 12.86
N LEU A 69 12.04 -8.73 13.52
CA LEU A 69 13.44 -9.10 13.24
C LEU A 69 13.71 -10.60 13.45
N ASP A 70 13.12 -11.21 14.47
CA ASP A 70 13.26 -12.63 14.76
C ASP A 70 12.65 -13.53 13.67
N ALA A 71 11.59 -13.06 13.00
CA ALA A 71 10.96 -13.79 11.89
C ALA A 71 11.91 -13.97 10.69
N VAL A 72 12.92 -13.11 10.53
CA VAL A 72 13.97 -13.22 9.51
C VAL A 72 14.82 -14.45 9.67
N PHE A 73 15.11 -14.79 10.93
CA PHE A 73 15.97 -15.90 11.29
C PHE A 73 15.19 -17.20 11.54
N SER A 74 13.86 -17.17 11.39
CA SER A 74 13.05 -18.38 11.46
C SER A 74 13.36 -19.30 10.28
N ALA A 75 13.41 -20.60 10.56
CA ALA A 75 13.51 -21.64 9.54
C ALA A 75 12.27 -21.65 8.61
N SER A 76 11.14 -21.11 9.05
CA SER A 76 9.89 -21.07 8.28
C SER A 76 9.63 -19.66 7.73
N ARG A 77 9.59 -19.54 6.39
CA ARG A 77 9.22 -18.29 5.71
C ARG A 77 7.79 -17.83 6.01
N THR A 78 6.91 -18.71 6.48
CA THR A 78 5.54 -18.32 6.85
C THR A 78 5.50 -17.46 8.11
N ASP A 79 6.54 -17.50 8.94
CA ASP A 79 6.61 -16.70 10.16
C ASP A 79 6.79 -15.21 9.88
N LEU A 80 7.35 -14.83 8.72
CA LEU A 80 7.46 -13.44 8.26
C LEU A 80 6.10 -12.73 8.19
N PHE A 81 5.03 -13.48 7.93
CA PHE A 81 3.69 -12.93 7.75
C PHE A 81 2.78 -13.14 8.97
N ARG A 82 3.30 -13.69 10.06
CA ARG A 82 2.54 -13.89 11.29
C ARG A 82 2.31 -12.56 12.01
N ALA A 83 1.20 -12.52 12.74
CA ALA A 83 0.92 -11.41 13.64
C ALA A 83 1.96 -11.41 14.76
N ASP A 84 2.65 -10.30 14.97
CA ASP A 84 3.43 -10.10 16.17
C ASP A 84 2.50 -9.74 17.34
N SER A 85 2.32 -10.67 18.26
CA SER A 85 1.53 -10.47 19.49
C SER A 85 2.39 -10.13 20.71
N SER A 86 3.73 -10.19 20.61
CA SER A 86 4.64 -10.08 21.75
C SER A 86 4.48 -8.80 22.57
N MET A 87 4.15 -7.68 21.91
CA MET A 87 4.09 -6.35 22.50
C MET A 87 2.69 -5.93 22.96
N MET A 88 1.66 -6.75 22.65
CA MET A 88 0.25 -6.48 22.98
C MET A 88 -0.14 -5.03 22.70
N TYR A 89 0.05 -4.59 21.45
CA TYR A 89 -0.25 -3.21 21.07
C TYR A 89 -1.74 -2.93 21.17
N THR A 90 -2.07 -1.80 21.79
CA THR A 90 -3.38 -1.18 21.57
C THR A 90 -3.47 -0.68 20.13
N ARG A 91 -4.69 -0.43 19.64
CA ARG A 91 -4.91 0.13 18.31
C ARG A 91 -4.13 1.44 18.07
N LYS A 92 -4.09 2.34 19.07
CA LYS A 92 -3.37 3.61 19.00
C LYS A 92 -1.85 3.41 18.91
N GLU A 93 -1.32 2.47 19.69
CA GLU A 93 0.11 2.13 19.64
C GLU A 93 0.48 1.51 18.29
N LEU A 94 -0.38 0.64 17.73
CA LEU A 94 -0.13 0.08 16.40
C LEU A 94 -0.17 1.16 15.31
N GLU A 95 -1.11 2.11 15.36
CA GLU A 95 -1.10 3.27 14.45
C GLU A 95 0.19 4.09 14.60
N GLN A 96 0.62 4.33 15.83
CA GLN A 96 1.86 5.04 16.11
C GLN A 96 3.07 4.31 15.51
N LEU A 97 3.17 2.98 15.67
CA LEU A 97 4.20 2.16 15.04
C LEU A 97 4.18 2.27 13.51
N MET A 98 3.00 2.19 12.91
CA MET A 98 2.85 2.28 11.46
C MET A 98 3.27 3.65 10.91
N VAL A 99 2.98 4.74 11.63
CA VAL A 99 3.28 6.11 11.16
C VAL A 99 4.72 6.52 11.51
N GLU A 100 5.08 6.44 12.79
CA GLU A 100 6.37 6.93 13.31
C GLU A 100 7.52 5.94 13.09
N GLY A 101 7.22 4.65 12.91
CA GLY A 101 8.21 3.64 12.56
C GLY A 101 8.29 3.42 11.06
N ILE A 102 7.26 2.77 10.52
CA ILE A 102 7.26 2.30 9.12
C ILE A 102 7.12 3.48 8.15
N GLY A 103 6.19 4.40 8.43
CA GLY A 103 6.02 5.62 7.66
C GLY A 103 7.27 6.50 7.66
N ALA A 104 7.99 6.60 8.77
CA ALA A 104 9.25 7.33 8.84
C ALA A 104 10.36 6.67 7.99
N ALA A 105 10.48 5.34 8.01
CA ALA A 105 11.41 4.62 7.13
C ALA A 105 11.09 4.85 5.63
N MET A 106 9.79 4.80 5.27
CA MET A 106 9.32 5.10 3.92
C MET A 106 9.65 6.55 3.51
N GLN A 107 9.45 7.51 4.40
CA GLN A 107 9.76 8.92 4.14
C GLN A 107 11.26 9.17 3.97
N ASP A 108 12.11 8.60 4.83
CA ASP A 108 13.57 8.72 4.68
C ASP A 108 14.05 8.12 3.35
N PHE A 109 13.50 6.96 2.97
CA PHE A 109 13.80 6.36 1.66
C PHE A 109 13.38 7.28 0.52
N MET A 110 12.13 7.76 0.52
CA MET A 110 11.57 8.57 -0.55
C MET A 110 12.14 9.99 -0.60
N ALA A 111 12.69 10.52 0.48
CA ALA A 111 13.39 11.80 0.50
C ALA A 111 14.62 11.79 -0.43
N LYS A 112 15.27 10.63 -0.57
CA LYS A 112 16.45 10.41 -1.42
C LYS A 112 16.10 10.13 -2.88
N GLN A 113 14.82 9.89 -3.18
CA GLN A 113 14.33 9.65 -4.54
C GLN A 113 13.78 10.93 -5.17
N SER A 114 14.08 11.16 -6.44
CA SER A 114 13.49 12.27 -7.22
C SER A 114 11.99 12.07 -7.43
N SER A 115 11.58 10.83 -7.67
CA SER A 115 10.19 10.42 -7.85
C SER A 115 9.98 8.99 -7.37
N GLY A 116 8.73 8.64 -7.09
CA GLY A 116 8.40 7.22 -6.99
C GLY A 116 7.05 6.90 -6.42
N ILE A 117 6.69 5.65 -6.66
CA ILE A 117 5.54 4.98 -6.06
C ILE A 117 6.04 3.93 -5.07
N LEU A 118 5.37 3.86 -3.93
CA LEU A 118 5.53 2.79 -2.96
C LEU A 118 4.28 1.91 -2.97
N VAL A 119 4.51 0.61 -3.05
CA VAL A 119 3.47 -0.42 -3.07
C VAL A 119 3.64 -1.29 -1.83
N ALA A 120 2.59 -1.40 -1.02
CA ALA A 120 2.50 -2.36 0.07
C ALA A 120 1.42 -3.40 -0.23
N VAL A 121 1.70 -4.67 0.03
CA VAL A 121 0.73 -5.76 -0.10
C VAL A 121 0.19 -6.11 1.29
N ALA A 122 -1.13 -6.10 1.47
CA ALA A 122 -1.73 -6.54 2.72
C ALA A 122 -2.12 -8.02 2.63
N VAL A 123 -1.29 -8.89 3.19
CA VAL A 123 -1.56 -10.34 3.26
C VAL A 123 -2.76 -10.66 4.16
N ARG A 124 -3.14 -9.74 5.06
CA ARG A 124 -4.22 -9.92 6.06
C ARG A 124 -5.23 -8.79 5.95
N GLU A 125 -6.51 -9.13 6.04
CA GLU A 125 -7.61 -8.16 5.91
C GLU A 125 -7.51 -7.01 6.92
N ASN A 126 -7.22 -7.30 8.20
CA ASN A 126 -7.10 -6.27 9.24
C ASN A 126 -5.91 -5.33 9.00
N LEU A 127 -4.83 -5.83 8.40
CA LEU A 127 -3.69 -5.02 8.00
C LEU A 127 -4.09 -4.09 6.85
N GLY A 128 -4.84 -4.59 5.88
CA GLY A 128 -5.38 -3.79 4.79
C GLY A 128 -6.32 -2.67 5.27
N LYS A 129 -7.23 -2.98 6.20
CA LYS A 129 -8.09 -1.96 6.84
C LYS A 129 -7.26 -0.89 7.55
N LEU A 130 -6.18 -1.29 8.21
CA LEU A 130 -5.27 -0.36 8.88
C LEU A 130 -4.55 0.55 7.88
N TYR A 131 -3.95 -0.03 6.83
CA TYR A 131 -3.29 0.73 5.76
C TYR A 131 -4.25 1.72 5.11
N HIS A 132 -5.44 1.27 4.69
CA HIS A 132 -6.42 2.13 4.04
C HIS A 132 -6.72 3.37 4.87
N ARG A 133 -7.00 3.17 6.15
CA ARG A 133 -7.35 4.26 7.07
C ARG A 133 -6.18 5.22 7.31
N LEU A 134 -4.98 4.69 7.51
CA LEU A 134 -3.79 5.52 7.75
C LEU A 134 -3.44 6.34 6.50
N LEU A 135 -3.47 5.71 5.33
CA LEU A 135 -3.17 6.39 4.08
C LEU A 135 -4.20 7.47 3.74
N LEU A 136 -5.50 7.21 3.96
CA LEU A 136 -6.53 8.24 3.81
C LEU A 136 -6.31 9.46 4.72
N ARG A 137 -5.85 9.22 5.96
CA ARG A 137 -5.68 10.29 6.94
C ARG A 137 -4.38 11.06 6.76
N HIS A 138 -3.29 10.40 6.37
CA HIS A 138 -1.95 10.98 6.49
C HIS A 138 -1.21 11.18 5.17
N ALA A 139 -1.56 10.45 4.10
CA ALA A 139 -0.76 10.48 2.87
C ALA A 139 -0.70 11.89 2.28
N GLU A 140 -1.83 12.60 2.25
CA GLU A 140 -1.90 13.91 1.63
C GLU A 140 -1.07 14.96 2.38
N ASP A 141 -1.16 14.95 3.71
CA ASP A 141 -0.47 15.86 4.63
C ASP A 141 1.05 15.73 4.55
N VAL A 142 1.54 14.51 4.31
CA VAL A 142 2.98 14.23 4.19
C VAL A 142 3.47 14.22 2.73
N GLY A 143 2.69 14.76 1.80
CA GLY A 143 3.14 15.00 0.43
C GLY A 143 3.01 13.80 -0.51
N TYR A 144 2.03 12.92 -0.30
CA TYR A 144 1.76 11.76 -1.15
C TYR A 144 0.32 11.74 -1.68
N TYR A 145 0.13 11.10 -2.83
CA TYR A 145 -1.18 10.71 -3.35
C TYR A 145 -1.45 9.24 -3.04
N TYR A 146 -2.58 8.92 -2.43
CA TYR A 146 -3.01 7.55 -2.19
C TYR A 146 -3.93 7.06 -3.32
N HIS A 147 -3.44 6.10 -4.10
CA HIS A 147 -4.15 5.48 -5.24
C HIS A 147 -5.06 4.35 -4.77
N GLN A 148 -6.32 4.69 -4.47
CA GLN A 148 -7.31 3.75 -3.90
C GLN A 148 -7.82 2.69 -4.89
N THR A 149 -7.59 2.86 -6.19
CA THR A 149 -8.04 1.93 -7.25
C THR A 149 -7.58 0.50 -7.00
N TYR A 150 -6.40 0.33 -6.38
CA TYR A 150 -5.73 -0.95 -6.19
C TYR A 150 -6.12 -1.71 -4.91
N ARG A 151 -7.08 -1.16 -4.15
CA ARG A 151 -7.48 -1.74 -2.86
C ARG A 151 -8.10 -3.12 -3.02
N GLN A 152 -8.78 -3.39 -4.14
CA GLN A 152 -9.46 -4.67 -4.36
C GLN A 152 -8.45 -5.82 -4.53
N GLU A 153 -7.26 -5.50 -5.02
CA GLU A 153 -6.12 -6.39 -5.19
C GLU A 153 -5.27 -6.51 -3.90
N ALA A 154 -5.76 -5.96 -2.78
CA ALA A 154 -5.03 -5.83 -1.52
C ALA A 154 -3.70 -5.06 -1.63
N LEU A 155 -3.60 -4.17 -2.62
CA LEU A 155 -2.44 -3.33 -2.88
C LEU A 155 -2.71 -1.89 -2.39
N TYR A 156 -1.73 -1.35 -1.69
CA TYR A 156 -1.79 -0.03 -1.07
C TYR A 156 -0.67 0.82 -1.64
N VAL A 157 -1.07 1.74 -2.51
CA VAL A 157 -0.16 2.42 -3.43
C VAL A 157 -0.14 3.90 -3.12
N ILE A 158 1.03 4.43 -2.76
CA ILE A 158 1.23 5.88 -2.62
C ILE A 158 2.24 6.38 -3.64
N GLU A 159 2.04 7.59 -4.13
CA GLU A 159 2.92 8.27 -5.07
C GLU A 159 3.40 9.58 -4.46
N LYS A 160 4.71 9.86 -4.54
CA LYS A 160 5.28 11.12 -4.09
C LYS A 160 4.71 12.27 -4.92
N LYS A 161 4.17 13.32 -4.26
CA LYS A 161 3.72 14.53 -4.96
C LYS A 161 4.90 15.22 -5.62
N TRP A 162 4.67 15.65 -6.85
CA TRP A 162 5.65 16.37 -7.64
C TRP A 162 5.74 17.82 -7.17
N THR A 163 6.93 18.29 -6.82
CA THR A 163 7.21 19.71 -6.57
C THR A 163 7.50 20.48 -7.87
N HIS A 164 7.87 19.78 -8.95
CA HIS A 164 8.12 20.30 -10.29
C HIS A 164 7.55 19.36 -11.36
N PRO A 165 7.20 19.84 -12.56
CA PRO A 165 6.67 18.98 -13.63
C PRO A 165 7.65 17.87 -13.99
N ASN A 166 7.18 16.62 -13.92
CA ASN A 166 7.96 15.44 -14.26
C ASN A 166 8.16 15.33 -15.78
N PRO A 167 9.39 15.15 -16.28
CA PRO A 167 9.59 14.80 -17.69
C PRO A 167 9.02 13.42 -18.09
N LEU A 168 8.68 12.57 -17.11
CA LEU A 168 8.07 11.25 -17.31
C LEU A 168 6.56 11.19 -17.00
N SER A 169 5.90 12.30 -16.61
CA SER A 169 4.46 12.28 -16.35
C SER A 169 3.68 12.36 -17.66
N VAL A 170 2.95 11.30 -17.98
CA VAL A 170 1.85 11.37 -18.94
C VAL A 170 0.68 12.07 -18.26
N THR A 171 0.09 13.04 -18.95
CA THR A 171 -1.08 13.80 -18.50
C THR A 171 -2.17 12.86 -18.01
N PHE A 172 -2.44 12.93 -16.70
CA PHE A 172 -3.45 12.14 -16.02
C PHE A 172 -4.84 12.45 -16.62
N LYS A 173 -5.36 11.59 -17.49
CA LYS A 173 -6.79 11.62 -17.82
C LYS A 173 -7.54 11.06 -16.61
N ARG A 174 -8.05 11.96 -15.77
CA ARG A 174 -9.07 11.62 -14.76
C ARG A 174 -10.21 10.90 -15.49
N SER A 175 -10.33 9.59 -15.31
CA SER A 175 -11.55 8.89 -15.76
C SER A 175 -12.75 9.45 -14.99
N PRO A 176 -13.87 9.76 -15.65
CA PRO A 176 -15.09 10.16 -14.96
C PRO A 176 -15.55 9.03 -14.04
N ARG A 177 -16.00 9.38 -12.83
CA ARG A 177 -16.68 8.47 -11.92
C ARG A 177 -17.78 7.75 -12.69
N GLN A 178 -17.64 6.45 -12.96
CA GLN A 178 -18.78 5.63 -13.36
C GLN A 178 -19.70 5.53 -12.15
N SER A 179 -20.72 6.38 -12.10
CA SER A 179 -21.85 6.14 -11.23
C SER A 179 -22.58 4.92 -11.79
N HIS A 180 -22.42 3.76 -11.14
CA HIS A 180 -23.39 2.68 -11.30
C HIS A 180 -24.70 3.14 -10.66
N ARG A 181 -25.52 3.88 -11.44
CA ARG A 181 -26.97 3.88 -11.21
C ARG A 181 -27.45 2.49 -11.61
N ALA A 182 -27.75 1.67 -10.62
CA ALA A 182 -28.53 0.46 -10.82
C ALA A 182 -29.90 0.88 -11.37
N CYS A 183 -30.14 0.65 -12.65
CA CYS A 183 -31.49 0.64 -13.21
C CYS A 183 -32.19 -0.61 -12.68
N VAL A 184 -32.89 -0.47 -11.56
CA VAL A 184 -33.90 -1.45 -11.13
C VAL A 184 -35.12 -1.22 -12.03
N GLY A 185 -35.13 -1.89 -13.18
CA GLY A 185 -36.31 -2.05 -14.00
C GLY A 185 -37.16 -3.18 -13.46
N LEU A 186 -38.09 -2.85 -12.56
CA LEU A 186 -39.22 -3.70 -12.19
C LEU A 186 -40.10 -3.92 -13.43
N HIS A 187 -40.08 -5.12 -14.00
CA HIS A 187 -41.15 -5.57 -14.91
C HIS A 187 -42.26 -6.24 -14.08
N ALA A 188 -43.23 -5.44 -13.65
CA ALA A 188 -44.58 -5.90 -13.34
C ALA A 188 -45.47 -5.61 -14.56
N GLY A 189 -46.27 -6.60 -14.96
CA GLY A 189 -46.99 -6.63 -16.23
C GLY A 189 -48.18 -5.67 -16.32
N GLU A 190 -48.73 -5.53 -17.52
CA GLU A 190 -50.12 -5.92 -17.84
C GLU A 190 -50.44 -5.71 -19.33
N ARG A 191 -50.92 -6.79 -19.95
CA ARG A 191 -51.99 -6.95 -20.96
C ARG A 191 -52.43 -5.71 -21.78
N ARG A 192 -52.50 -5.90 -23.11
CA ARG A 192 -53.79 -5.96 -23.85
C ARG A 192 -53.64 -6.49 -25.29
N SER A 193 -54.63 -7.30 -25.64
CA SER A 193 -54.89 -7.97 -26.93
C SER A 193 -55.20 -7.02 -28.08
N ALA A 194 -54.98 -7.46 -29.33
CA ALA A 194 -56.02 -7.65 -30.34
C ALA A 194 -55.48 -8.26 -31.65
N LEU A 195 -56.33 -9.08 -32.27
CA LEU A 195 -56.23 -9.77 -33.55
C LEU A 195 -56.00 -8.82 -34.75
N ALA A 196 -55.40 -9.32 -35.85
CA ALA A 196 -56.13 -9.73 -37.07
C ALA A 196 -55.26 -9.79 -38.36
N THR A 197 -55.42 -10.90 -39.08
CA THR A 197 -55.41 -11.09 -40.56
C THR A 197 -54.21 -10.70 -41.44
N GLY A 198 -53.76 -11.67 -42.26
CA GLY A 198 -53.66 -11.48 -43.71
C GLY A 198 -52.48 -12.17 -44.42
N ALA A 199 -52.85 -13.06 -45.35
CA ALA A 199 -52.07 -13.71 -46.43
C ALA A 199 -51.10 -14.84 -46.05
#